data_AF-E4ZCQ9-F1
#
_entry.id   AF-E4ZCQ9-F1
#
_cell.length_a   1.000
_cell.length_b   1.000
_cell.length_c   1.000
_cell.angle_alpha   90.00
_cell.angle_beta   90.00
_cell.angle_gamma   90.00
#
_symmetry.space_group_name_H-M   'P 1'
#
loop_
_entity.id
_entity.type
_entity.pdbx_description
1 polymer ?
#
loop_
_entity_poly.entity_id
_entity_poly.type
_entity_poly.pdbx_seq_one_letter_code
_entity_poly.pdbx_strand_id
1 'polypeptide(L)'
;MAIWNYRYYLIPSAAIRNKFNANKDIILDEYRSNGFQNFNENKSFENYFIDNDVILLSIINEAKKQLKLKESWDKDAIMFCDNFGNSLTVWPDDIECELDLRFDYTKFIQKTIDWAIKYNCLLVIGKTGNVVSPNINNLMYEIKAYLESKPWPI
;
A
#
# COMPACT_ATOMS: atom_id res chain seq x y z
N MET A 1 -14.49 -0.22 -6.34
CA MET A 1 -14.04 -0.67 -5.00
C MET A 1 -15.25 -1.05 -4.20
N ALA A 2 -15.28 -2.27 -3.65
CA ALA A 2 -16.24 -2.59 -2.60
C ALA A 2 -16.01 -1.63 -1.43
N ILE A 3 -17.08 -1.21 -0.75
CA ILE A 3 -17.01 -0.23 0.34
C ILE A 3 -16.08 -0.66 1.49
N TRP A 4 -15.79 -1.95 1.57
CA TRP A 4 -15.08 -2.63 2.65
C TRP A 4 -13.57 -2.81 2.43
N ASN A 5 -13.01 -2.42 1.28
CA ASN A 5 -11.58 -2.59 1.04
C ASN A 5 -10.83 -1.30 1.37
N TYR A 6 -9.70 -1.44 2.06
CA TYR A 6 -8.79 -0.35 2.39
C TYR A 6 -7.41 -0.62 1.80
N ARG A 7 -6.77 0.40 1.24
CA ARG A 7 -5.49 0.25 0.54
C ARG A 7 -4.42 1.15 1.13
N TYR A 8 -3.21 0.63 1.16
CA TYR A 8 -2.00 1.39 1.42
C TYR A 8 -0.85 0.75 0.66
N TYR A 9 0.23 1.48 0.46
CA TYR A 9 1.35 1.06 -0.37
C TYR A 9 2.65 1.12 0.42
N LEU A 10 3.57 0.21 0.11
CA LEU A 10 4.92 0.22 0.67
C LEU A 10 5.87 0.84 -0.35
N ILE A 11 6.47 1.97 -0.02
CA ILE A 11 7.35 2.72 -0.93
C ILE A 11 8.73 2.94 -0.30
N PRO A 12 9.85 2.68 -0.99
CA PRO A 12 11.18 2.87 -0.44
C PRO A 12 11.39 4.31 0.03
N SER A 13 11.84 4.50 1.28
CA SER A 13 12.04 5.83 1.86
C SER A 13 13.03 6.66 1.05
N ALA A 14 14.05 6.02 0.46
CA ALA A 14 15.05 6.68 -0.37
C ALA A 14 14.44 7.31 -1.62
N ALA A 15 13.49 6.61 -2.27
CA ALA A 15 12.82 7.09 -3.47
C ALA A 15 11.98 8.35 -3.20
N ILE A 16 11.39 8.45 -2.00
CA ILE A 16 10.66 9.65 -1.55
C ILE A 16 11.63 10.77 -1.17
N ARG A 17 12.66 10.51 -0.35
CA ARG A 17 13.60 11.54 0.12
C ARG A 17 14.40 12.19 -1.01
N ASN A 18 14.70 11.46 -2.06
CA ASN A 18 15.42 11.99 -3.22
C ASN A 18 14.59 13.05 -3.99
N LYS A 19 13.26 13.03 -3.83
CA LYS A 19 12.34 13.89 -4.58
C LYS A 19 11.69 14.97 -3.74
N PHE A 20 11.46 14.70 -2.46
CA PHE A 20 10.68 15.56 -1.58
C PHE A 20 11.53 16.09 -0.43
N ASN A 21 11.37 17.38 -0.14
CA ASN A 21 12.10 18.06 0.93
C ASN A 21 11.57 17.58 2.29
N ALA A 22 12.46 17.15 3.20
CA ALA A 22 12.13 16.40 4.42
C ALA A 22 11.26 17.14 5.47
N ASN A 23 10.94 18.42 5.25
CA ASN A 23 10.28 19.30 6.24
C ASN A 23 8.80 19.58 5.92
N LYS A 24 8.18 18.87 4.98
CA LYS A 24 6.76 19.06 4.63
C LYS A 24 6.03 17.73 4.65
N ASP A 25 4.73 17.79 4.94
CA ASP A 25 3.82 16.68 4.69
C ASP A 25 3.93 16.31 3.20
N ILE A 26 4.24 15.03 2.94
CA ILE A 26 4.43 14.52 1.59
C ILE A 26 3.12 13.86 1.16
N ILE A 27 2.61 14.29 0.01
CA ILE A 27 1.42 13.75 -0.63
C ILE A 27 1.83 13.26 -2.01
N LEU A 28 1.57 11.99 -2.30
CA LEU A 28 1.74 11.39 -3.62
C LEU A 28 0.40 11.33 -4.34
N ASP A 29 0.15 12.30 -5.22
CA ASP A 29 -1.16 12.50 -5.86
C ASP A 29 -1.58 11.34 -6.78
N GLU A 30 -0.66 10.49 -7.21
CA GLU A 30 -0.92 9.28 -8.01
C GLU A 30 -1.61 8.17 -7.20
N TYR A 31 -1.42 8.14 -5.88
CA TYR A 31 -2.12 7.21 -4.97
C TYR A 31 -3.45 7.76 -4.44
N ARG A 32 -3.79 9.00 -4.82
CA ARG A 32 -5.08 9.59 -4.46
C ARG A 32 -6.19 8.97 -5.30
N SER A 33 -7.24 8.55 -4.61
CA SER A 33 -8.47 8.14 -5.28
C SER A 33 -9.18 9.40 -5.75
N ASN A 34 -8.81 9.85 -6.95
CA ASN A 34 -9.55 10.87 -7.66
C ASN A 34 -10.75 10.17 -8.28
N GLY A 35 -11.97 10.66 -8.05
CA GLY A 35 -13.15 10.12 -8.72
C GLY A 35 -12.95 10.10 -10.24
N PHE A 36 -13.69 9.24 -10.95
CA PHE A 36 -13.58 9.03 -12.41
C PHE A 36 -13.51 10.32 -13.25
N GLN A 37 -14.08 11.43 -12.76
CA GLN A 37 -14.06 12.73 -13.41
C GLN A 37 -12.66 13.33 -13.62
N ASN A 38 -11.63 12.87 -12.89
CA ASN A 38 -10.26 13.38 -12.96
C ASN A 38 -9.25 12.32 -13.41
N PHE A 39 -9.71 11.24 -14.06
CA PHE A 39 -8.83 10.23 -14.63
C PHE A 39 -8.04 10.83 -15.81
N ASN A 40 -6.72 10.85 -15.68
CA ASN A 40 -5.81 11.28 -16.74
C ASN A 40 -4.97 10.08 -17.17
N GLU A 41 -5.28 9.51 -18.33
CA GLU A 41 -4.57 8.39 -18.95
C GLU A 41 -3.09 8.69 -19.23
N ASN A 42 -2.71 9.98 -19.32
CA ASN A 42 -1.34 10.42 -19.57
C ASN A 42 -0.58 10.73 -18.27
N LYS A 43 -1.19 10.53 -17.09
CA LYS A 43 -0.49 10.72 -15.82
C LYS A 43 0.54 9.59 -15.68
N SER A 44 1.81 9.93 -15.81
CA SER A 44 2.90 8.99 -15.56
C SER A 44 2.84 8.53 -14.11
N PHE A 45 2.72 7.22 -13.91
CA PHE A 45 2.93 6.60 -12.61
C PHE A 45 4.43 6.46 -12.37
N GLU A 46 4.87 6.90 -11.20
CA GLU A 46 6.29 6.93 -10.90
C GLU A 46 6.77 5.55 -10.46
N ASN A 47 7.91 5.09 -11.01
CA ASN A 47 8.53 3.86 -10.56
C ASN A 47 9.46 4.13 -9.36
N TYR A 48 8.91 3.97 -8.15
CA TYR A 48 9.67 4.14 -6.92
C TYR A 48 10.67 3.02 -6.62
N PHE A 49 10.64 1.93 -7.40
CA PHE A 49 11.47 0.75 -7.22
C PHE A 49 12.59 0.61 -8.26
N ILE A 50 12.72 1.54 -9.23
CA ILE A 50 13.72 1.45 -10.31
C ILE A 50 15.17 1.26 -9.82
N ASP A 51 15.53 1.92 -8.71
CA ASP A 51 16.84 1.80 -8.05
C ASP A 51 16.76 1.03 -6.71
N ASN A 52 15.63 0.35 -6.45
CA ASN A 52 15.34 -0.33 -5.19
C ASN A 52 14.80 -1.77 -5.41
N ASP A 53 15.20 -2.41 -6.51
CA ASP A 53 14.81 -3.77 -6.88
C ASP A 53 15.08 -4.80 -5.77
N VAL A 54 16.19 -4.64 -5.04
CA VAL A 54 16.55 -5.49 -3.88
C VAL A 54 15.48 -5.46 -2.80
N ILE A 55 14.85 -4.30 -2.54
CA ILE A 55 13.77 -4.18 -1.56
C ILE A 55 12.55 -4.97 -2.03
N LEU A 56 12.17 -4.80 -3.30
CA LEU A 56 11.05 -5.50 -3.93
C LEU A 56 11.21 -7.02 -3.85
N LEU A 57 12.38 -7.53 -4.27
CA LEU A 57 12.71 -8.95 -4.19
C LEU A 57 12.72 -9.48 -2.75
N SER A 58 13.19 -8.67 -1.79
CA SER A 58 13.21 -9.04 -0.37
C SER A 58 11.80 -9.18 0.20
N ILE A 59 10.89 -8.26 -0.12
CA ILE A 59 9.50 -8.33 0.32
C ILE A 59 8.78 -9.51 -0.33
N ILE A 60 9.01 -9.76 -1.63
CA ILE A 60 8.49 -10.97 -2.31
C ILE A 60 8.93 -12.24 -1.57
N ASN A 61 10.20 -12.32 -1.16
CA ASN A 61 10.73 -13.48 -0.47
C ASN A 61 10.13 -13.66 0.93
N GLU A 62 9.80 -12.59 1.64
CA GLU A 62 9.05 -12.67 2.90
C GLU A 62 7.60 -13.10 2.68
N ALA A 63 6.93 -12.52 1.67
CA ALA A 63 5.56 -12.85 1.31
C ALA A 63 5.41 -14.34 0.94
N LYS A 64 6.32 -14.88 0.12
CA LYS A 64 6.36 -16.31 -0.24
C LYS A 64 6.44 -17.26 0.95
N LYS A 65 7.05 -16.84 2.06
CA LYS A 65 7.19 -17.67 3.27
C LYS A 65 5.94 -17.65 4.15
N GLN A 66 5.16 -16.58 4.09
CA GLN A 66 4.15 -16.26 5.12
C GLN A 66 2.72 -16.14 4.57
N LEU A 67 2.56 -15.98 3.26
CA LEU A 67 1.29 -15.78 2.57
C LEU A 67 1.12 -16.83 1.46
N LYS A 68 -0.11 -17.00 1.00
CA LYS A 68 -0.43 -17.89 -0.12
C LYS A 68 -0.32 -17.12 -1.43
N LEU A 69 0.30 -17.72 -2.44
CA LEU A 69 0.28 -17.16 -3.79
C LEU A 69 -1.16 -17.21 -4.33
N LYS A 70 -1.58 -16.14 -5.00
CA LYS A 70 -2.89 -16.01 -5.64
C LYS A 70 -2.69 -15.64 -7.10
N GLU A 71 -3.55 -16.16 -7.96
CA GLU A 71 -3.55 -15.79 -9.38
C GLU A 71 -3.80 -14.29 -9.53
N SER A 72 -2.91 -13.63 -10.25
CA SER A 72 -3.04 -12.23 -10.66
C SER A 72 -3.76 -12.17 -12.01
N TRP A 73 -4.56 -11.12 -12.19
CA TRP A 73 -5.22 -10.81 -13.46
C TRP A 73 -4.25 -10.16 -14.47
N ASP A 74 -3.10 -9.69 -13.98
CA ASP A 74 -2.01 -9.13 -14.77
C ASP A 74 -0.76 -10.01 -14.65
N LYS A 75 -0.08 -10.25 -15.77
CA LYS A 75 1.16 -11.04 -15.86
C LYS A 75 2.35 -10.35 -15.19
N ASP A 76 2.30 -9.03 -15.07
CA ASP A 76 3.40 -8.21 -14.54
C ASP A 76 3.28 -8.02 -13.02
N ALA A 77 2.20 -8.52 -12.41
CA ALA A 77 1.96 -8.47 -10.97
C ALA A 77 2.03 -9.86 -10.30
N ILE A 78 2.59 -9.89 -9.09
CA ILE A 78 2.59 -11.08 -8.22
C ILE A 78 1.69 -10.81 -7.02
N MET A 79 0.62 -11.59 -6.87
CA MET A 79 -0.35 -11.41 -5.80
C MET A 79 -0.20 -12.49 -4.72
N PHE A 80 -0.21 -12.07 -3.47
CA PHE A 80 -0.25 -12.92 -2.28
C PHE A 80 -1.48 -12.60 -1.44
N CYS A 81 -2.04 -13.58 -0.75
CA CYS A 81 -3.14 -13.34 0.20
C CYS A 81 -2.98 -14.14 1.49
N ASP A 82 -3.63 -13.65 2.55
CA ASP A 82 -3.84 -14.42 3.77
C ASP A 82 -5.16 -15.21 3.70
N ASN A 83 -5.55 -15.83 4.82
CA ASN A 83 -6.79 -16.60 4.92
C ASN A 83 -8.04 -15.73 5.17
N PHE A 84 -7.87 -14.42 5.34
CA PHE A 84 -8.93 -13.47 5.70
C PHE A 84 -9.27 -12.52 4.54
N GLY A 85 -8.67 -12.72 3.37
CA GLY A 85 -8.93 -11.91 2.19
C GLY A 85 -8.03 -10.68 2.05
N ASN A 86 -7.12 -10.45 3.00
CA ASN A 86 -6.11 -9.41 2.87
C ASN A 86 -5.07 -9.84 1.84
N SER A 87 -4.58 -8.90 1.05
CA SER A 87 -3.66 -9.21 -0.04
C SER A 87 -2.53 -8.21 -0.18
N LEU A 88 -1.42 -8.71 -0.69
CA LEU A 88 -0.25 -7.94 -1.10
C LEU A 88 -0.02 -8.20 -2.58
N THR A 89 -0.12 -7.16 -3.39
CA THR A 89 0.15 -7.21 -4.82
C THR A 89 1.44 -6.47 -5.09
N VAL A 90 2.42 -7.15 -5.68
CA VAL A 90 3.70 -6.56 -6.04
C VAL A 90 3.71 -6.30 -7.54
N TRP A 91 3.84 -5.05 -7.91
CA TRP A 91 4.09 -4.57 -9.27
C TRP A 91 5.56 -4.20 -9.43
N PRO A 92 6.07 -3.99 -10.65
CA PRO A 92 7.45 -3.53 -10.86
C PRO A 92 7.73 -2.14 -10.30
N ASP A 93 6.70 -1.32 -10.09
CA ASP A 93 6.75 0.09 -9.72
C ASP A 93 6.15 0.41 -8.35
N ASP A 94 5.34 -0.49 -7.77
CA ASP A 94 4.84 -0.36 -6.41
C ASP A 94 4.51 -1.69 -5.70
N ILE A 95 4.18 -1.59 -4.41
CA ILE A 95 3.68 -2.70 -3.59
C ILE A 95 2.37 -2.25 -2.95
N GLU A 96 1.25 -2.81 -3.40
CA GLU A 96 -0.08 -2.55 -2.87
C GLU A 96 -0.44 -3.55 -1.76
N CYS A 97 -0.90 -3.04 -0.63
CA CYS A 97 -1.54 -3.81 0.44
C CYS A 97 -3.03 -3.48 0.45
N GLU A 98 -3.88 -4.49 0.23
CA GLU A 98 -5.33 -4.38 0.32
C GLU A 98 -5.85 -5.15 1.54
N LEU A 99 -6.59 -4.47 2.41
CA LEU A 99 -7.26 -5.03 3.57
C LEU A 99 -8.74 -5.24 3.30
N ASP A 100 -9.26 -6.39 3.69
CA ASP A 100 -10.70 -6.63 3.77
C ASP A 100 -11.17 -6.28 5.19
N LEU A 101 -11.79 -5.11 5.35
CA LEU A 101 -12.17 -4.58 6.66
C LEU A 101 -13.32 -5.36 7.33
N ARG A 102 -13.91 -6.36 6.65
CA ARG A 102 -14.93 -7.25 7.23
C ARG A 102 -14.32 -8.34 8.11
N PHE A 103 -13.05 -8.65 7.94
CA PHE A 103 -12.34 -9.73 8.64
C PHE A 103 -11.17 -9.21 9.46
N ASP A 104 -10.52 -10.08 10.22
CA ASP A 104 -9.34 -9.71 11.01
C ASP A 104 -8.13 -9.45 10.09
N TYR A 105 -7.70 -8.20 10.03
CA TYR A 105 -6.55 -7.74 9.26
C TYR A 105 -5.32 -7.43 10.14
N THR A 106 -5.40 -7.61 11.46
CA THR A 106 -4.39 -7.13 12.41
C THR A 106 -3.04 -7.81 12.20
N LYS A 107 -3.04 -9.14 12.01
CA LYS A 107 -1.81 -9.92 11.75
C LYS A 107 -1.18 -9.56 10.40
N PHE A 108 -2.01 -9.26 9.40
CA PHE A 108 -1.53 -8.85 8.08
C PHE A 108 -0.87 -7.48 8.15
N ILE A 109 -1.52 -6.50 8.81
CA ILE A 109 -0.93 -5.20 9.08
C ILE A 109 0.41 -5.36 9.78
N GLN A 110 0.47 -6.10 10.89
CA GLN A 110 1.72 -6.26 11.64
C GLN A 110 2.86 -6.77 10.75
N LYS A 111 2.61 -7.81 9.92
CA LYS A 111 3.61 -8.34 8.98
C LYS A 111 4.11 -7.27 8.01
N THR A 112 3.20 -6.56 7.35
CA THR A 112 3.58 -5.55 6.35
C THR A 112 4.27 -4.34 6.96
N ILE A 113 3.92 -3.96 8.20
CA ILE A 113 4.61 -2.92 8.98
C ILE A 113 6.03 -3.38 9.33
N ASP A 114 6.19 -4.62 9.81
CA ASP A 114 7.50 -5.18 10.13
C ASP A 114 8.40 -5.21 8.88
N TRP A 115 7.85 -5.58 7.72
CA TRP A 115 8.56 -5.52 6.44
C TRP A 115 8.92 -4.10 6.04
N ALA A 116 7.99 -3.15 6.18
CA ALA A 116 8.26 -1.76 5.87
C ALA A 116 9.39 -1.18 6.73
N ILE A 117 9.40 -1.46 8.03
CA ILE A 117 10.50 -1.06 8.93
C ILE A 117 11.80 -1.75 8.50
N LYS A 118 11.78 -3.08 8.35
CA LYS A 118 12.97 -3.89 8.04
C LYS A 118 13.64 -3.47 6.73
N TYR A 119 12.85 -3.12 5.72
CA TYR A 119 13.33 -2.75 4.39
C TYR A 119 13.25 -1.25 4.10
N ASN A 120 13.15 -0.43 5.15
CA ASN A 120 13.19 1.03 5.06
C ASN A 120 12.17 1.62 4.06
N CYS A 121 10.94 1.12 4.09
CA CYS A 121 9.81 1.65 3.35
C CYS A 121 8.94 2.58 4.23
N LEU A 122 8.30 3.54 3.58
CA LEU A 122 7.20 4.34 4.14
C LEU A 122 5.87 3.76 3.68
N LEU A 123 4.80 4.15 4.39
CA LEU A 123 3.45 3.81 3.98
C LEU A 123 2.86 4.98 3.19
N VAL A 124 2.18 4.67 2.10
CA VAL A 124 1.37 5.64 1.36
C VAL A 124 -0.09 5.24 1.48
N ILE A 125 -0.93 6.13 1.99
CA ILE A 125 -2.34 5.83 2.23
C ILE A 125 -3.13 5.92 0.92
N GLY A 126 -3.70 4.80 0.49
CA GLY A 126 -4.58 4.75 -0.67
C GLY A 126 -5.82 5.59 -0.41
N LYS A 127 -6.13 6.52 -1.32
CA LYS A 127 -7.16 7.59 -1.25
C LYS A 127 -6.59 8.98 -1.00
N THR A 128 -5.75 9.16 0.01
CA THR A 128 -5.22 10.49 0.37
C THR A 128 -3.85 10.75 -0.21
N GLY A 129 -3.09 9.71 -0.56
CA GLY A 129 -1.70 9.83 -1.00
C GLY A 129 -0.76 10.25 0.13
N ASN A 130 -1.25 10.34 1.37
CA ASN A 130 -0.44 10.75 2.52
C ASN A 130 0.67 9.74 2.76
N VAL A 131 1.89 10.25 2.89
CA VAL A 131 3.04 9.44 3.29
C VAL A 131 3.18 9.47 4.80
N VAL A 132 3.15 8.30 5.43
CA VAL A 132 3.28 8.16 6.89
C VAL A 132 4.39 7.18 7.23
N SER A 133 4.95 7.31 8.43
CA SER A 133 5.93 6.34 8.93
C SER A 133 5.28 4.97 9.13
N PRO A 134 6.05 3.87 8.95
CA PRO A 134 5.56 2.51 9.13
C PRO A 134 5.31 2.20 10.61
N ASN A 135 4.16 2.65 11.10
CA ASN A 135 3.73 2.49 12.48
C ASN A 135 2.28 2.01 12.49
N ILE A 136 2.02 0.96 13.26
CA ILE A 136 0.68 0.36 13.34
C ILE A 136 -0.38 1.37 13.81
N ASN A 137 -0.05 2.24 14.78
CA ASN A 137 -0.98 3.24 15.29
C ASN A 137 -1.33 4.28 14.23
N ASN A 138 -0.36 4.69 13.40
CA ASN A 138 -0.61 5.61 12.29
C ASN A 138 -1.57 4.98 11.27
N LEU A 139 -1.33 3.72 10.88
CA LEU A 139 -2.20 3.04 9.93
C LEU A 139 -3.60 2.79 10.50
N MET A 140 -3.71 2.40 11.77
CA MET A 140 -4.99 2.22 12.45
C MET A 140 -5.78 3.53 12.58
N TYR A 141 -5.09 4.65 12.81
CA TYR A 141 -5.72 5.97 12.81
C TYR A 141 -6.35 6.29 11.44
N GLU A 142 -5.61 6.05 10.36
CA GLU A 142 -6.10 6.28 8.99
C GLU A 142 -7.27 5.35 8.62
N ILE A 143 -7.22 4.08 9.02
CA ILE A 143 -8.32 3.12 8.83
C ILE A 143 -9.57 3.57 9.59
N LYS A 144 -9.41 4.02 10.84
CA LYS A 144 -10.52 4.52 11.66
C LYS A 144 -11.17 5.76 11.03
N ALA A 145 -10.36 6.73 10.62
CA ALA A 145 -10.84 7.93 9.92
C ALA A 145 -11.56 7.56 8.61
N TYR A 146 -11.05 6.56 7.88
CA TYR A 146 -11.72 6.04 6.69
C TYR A 146 -13.11 5.46 7.00
N LEU A 147 -13.23 4.61 8.02
CA LEU A 147 -14.50 4.00 8.43
C LEU A 147 -15.52 5.04 8.91
N GLU A 148 -15.08 6.08 9.63
CA GLU A 148 -15.93 7.18 10.08
C GLU A 148 -16.41 8.06 8.91
N SER A 149 -15.60 8.18 7.84
CA SER A 149 -15.95 8.97 6.65
C SER A 149 -16.97 8.31 5.72
N LYS A 150 -17.30 7.03 5.94
CA LYS A 150 -18.27 6.31 5.11
C LYS A 150 -19.68 6.47 5.69
N PRO A 151 -20.65 6.96 4.91
CA PRO A 151 -22.05 6.84 5.31
C PRO A 151 -22.38 5.34 5.30
N TRP A 152 -22.53 4.73 6.46
CA TRP A 152 -22.93 3.34 6.59
C TRP A 152 -24.32 3.16 5.94
N PRO A 153 -24.56 2.12 5.12
CA PRO A 153 -25.87 1.52 5.09
C PRO A 153 -25.97 0.67 6.36
N ILE A 154 -26.76 1.11 7.34
CA ILE A 154 -27.29 0.22 8.37
C ILE A 154 -28.30 -0.71 7.67
#